data_AF-R7EL64-F1
#
_entry.id   AF-R7EL64-F1
#
_cell.length_a   1.000
_cell.length_b   1.000
_cell.length_c   1.000
_cell.angle_alpha   90.00
_cell.angle_beta   90.00
_cell.angle_gamma   90.00
#
_symmetry.space_group_name_H-M   'P 1'
#
loop_
_entity.id
_entity.type
_entity.pdbx_description
1 polymer ?
#
loop_
_entity_poly.entity_id
_entity_poly.type
_entity_poly.pdbx_seq_one_letter_code
_entity_poly.pdbx_strand_id
1 'polypeptide(L)'
;MAVEPATSAVLSTGVAGPHKIQGIGAGFVPDVLDTKVYDEIIPVANEDAFAGGKLVGKNEGVLVGISSGAALHAAIELAKRPENEGKNIVVLFPDTGDRYLSTPLFAD
;
A
#
# COMPACT_ATOMS: atom_id res chain seq x y z
N MET A 1 10.70 -4.90 1.80
CA MET A 1 9.39 -5.30 1.26
C MET A 1 8.94 -4.35 0.17
N ALA A 2 8.21 -4.84 -0.83
CA ALA A 2 7.44 -4.07 -1.80
C ALA A 2 5.94 -4.29 -1.56
N VAL A 3 5.09 -3.40 -2.08
CA VAL A 3 3.63 -3.48 -1.97
C VAL A 3 3.02 -3.37 -3.36
N GLU A 4 2.03 -4.21 -3.65
CA GLU A 4 1.27 -4.16 -4.91
C GLU A 4 -0.22 -4.43 -4.70
N PRO A 5 -1.10 -4.06 -5.64
CA PRO A 5 -2.53 -4.39 -5.54
C PRO A 5 -2.78 -5.88 -5.71
N ALA A 6 -3.55 -6.49 -4.80
CA ALA A 6 -3.84 -7.92 -4.84
C ALA A 6 -4.57 -8.36 -6.13
N THR A 7 -5.40 -7.50 -6.72
CA THR A 7 -6.11 -7.77 -7.98
C THR A 7 -5.29 -7.44 -9.24
N SER A 8 -4.05 -6.94 -9.08
CA SER A 8 -3.10 -6.61 -10.16
C SER A 8 -1.68 -6.95 -9.73
N ALA A 9 -1.49 -8.17 -9.22
CA ALA A 9 -0.27 -8.63 -8.58
C ALA A 9 0.81 -9.03 -9.60
N VAL A 10 1.27 -8.07 -10.41
CA VAL A 10 2.18 -8.31 -11.52
C VAL A 10 3.56 -8.75 -11.04
N LEU A 11 4.07 -8.20 -9.94
CA LEU A 11 5.39 -8.57 -9.43
C LEU A 11 5.40 -9.98 -8.84
N SER A 12 4.30 -10.40 -8.19
CA SER A 12 4.21 -11.73 -7.58
C SER A 12 3.74 -12.83 -8.53
N THR A 13 2.77 -12.52 -9.41
CA THR A 13 2.08 -13.53 -10.23
C THR A 13 2.20 -13.32 -11.73
N GLY A 14 2.71 -12.15 -12.16
CA GLY A 14 2.74 -11.76 -13.58
C GLY A 14 1.38 -11.36 -14.16
N VAL A 15 0.31 -11.33 -13.35
CA VAL A 15 -1.05 -11.05 -13.81
C VAL A 15 -1.45 -9.62 -13.46
N ALA A 16 -1.78 -8.84 -14.49
CA ALA A 16 -2.36 -7.51 -14.34
C ALA A 16 -3.89 -7.57 -14.23
N GLY A 17 -4.48 -6.59 -13.54
CA GLY A 17 -5.92 -6.45 -13.42
C GLY A 17 -6.35 -5.07 -12.92
N PRO A 18 -7.65 -4.76 -12.93
CA PRO A 18 -8.15 -3.50 -12.41
C PRO A 18 -8.00 -3.44 -10.88
N HIS A 19 -7.63 -2.27 -10.37
CA HIS A 19 -7.57 -1.98 -8.93
C HIS A 19 -7.84 -0.49 -8.67
N LYS A 20 -7.99 -0.12 -7.40
CA LYS A 20 -8.31 1.25 -6.96
C LYS A 20 -7.18 1.92 -6.18
N ILE A 21 -6.07 1.21 -5.92
CA ILE A 21 -4.89 1.77 -5.24
C ILE A 21 -4.10 2.67 -6.19
N GLN A 22 -4.49 3.95 -6.25
CA GLN A 22 -3.84 4.93 -7.13
C GLN A 22 -2.38 5.19 -6.70
N GLY A 23 -1.49 5.30 -7.68
CA GLY A 23 -0.06 5.58 -7.50
C GLY A 23 0.86 4.36 -7.60
N ILE A 24 0.36 3.14 -7.45
CA ILE A 24 1.11 1.88 -7.61
C ILE A 24 0.38 0.91 -8.55
N GLY A 25 0.97 -0.24 -8.89
CA GLY A 25 0.28 -1.29 -9.66
C GLY A 25 0.11 -0.99 -11.15
N ALA A 26 1.15 -0.51 -11.83
CA ALA A 26 1.07 -0.01 -13.21
C ALA A 26 0.60 -1.03 -14.28
N GLY A 27 0.39 -2.30 -13.93
CA GLY A 27 -0.04 -3.36 -14.87
C GLY A 27 1.12 -3.99 -15.68
N PHE A 28 2.36 -3.59 -15.39
CA PHE A 28 3.59 -4.18 -15.93
C PHE A 28 4.74 -3.93 -14.93
N VAL A 29 5.89 -4.57 -15.14
CA VAL A 29 7.12 -4.33 -14.37
C VAL A 29 7.91 -3.20 -15.04
N PRO A 30 8.09 -2.01 -14.42
CA PRO A 30 8.86 -0.93 -15.02
C PRO A 30 10.33 -1.29 -15.16
N ASP A 31 10.97 -0.93 -16.28
CA ASP A 31 12.40 -1.22 -16.53
C ASP A 31 13.34 -0.60 -15.49
N VAL A 32 12.91 0.49 -14.85
CA VAL A 32 13.66 1.19 -13.80
C VAL A 32 13.53 0.55 -12.41
N LEU A 33 12.64 -0.43 -12.23
CA LEU A 33 12.46 -1.11 -10.96
C LEU A 33 13.55 -2.19 -10.80
N ASP A 34 14.43 -2.02 -9.82
CA ASP A 34 15.34 -3.08 -9.39
C ASP A 34 14.61 -4.07 -8.49
N THR A 35 14.30 -5.26 -9.01
CA THR A 35 13.58 -6.30 -8.26
C THR A 35 14.44 -7.05 -7.24
N LYS A 36 15.74 -6.74 -7.15
CA LYS A 36 16.68 -7.40 -6.23
C LYS A 36 16.84 -6.68 -4.89
N VAL A 37 16.29 -5.47 -4.74
CA VAL A 37 16.48 -4.63 -3.54
C VAL A 37 15.46 -4.89 -2.43
N TYR A 38 14.47 -5.74 -2.67
CA TYR A 38 13.45 -6.09 -1.69
C TYR A 38 13.34 -7.61 -1.54
N ASP A 39 13.09 -8.07 -0.31
CA ASP A 39 13.06 -9.51 0.01
C ASP A 39 11.70 -10.17 -0.25
N GLU A 40 10.61 -9.41 -0.15
CA GLU A 40 9.24 -9.90 -0.32
C GLU A 40 8.33 -8.83 -0.91
N ILE A 41 7.23 -9.26 -1.51
CA ILE A 41 6.14 -8.42 -2.00
C ILE A 41 4.90 -8.76 -1.18
N ILE A 42 4.19 -7.74 -0.68
CA ILE A 42 2.92 -7.91 0.05
C ILE A 42 1.78 -7.39 -0.83
N PRO A 43 0.92 -8.28 -1.37
CA PRO A 43 -0.28 -7.88 -2.09
C PRO A 43 -1.33 -7.30 -1.12
N VAL A 44 -1.94 -6.17 -1.47
CA VAL A 44 -2.91 -5.46 -0.62
C VAL A 44 -4.22 -5.28 -1.37
N ALA A 45 -5.35 -5.60 -0.73
CA ALA A 45 -6.68 -5.36 -1.28
C ALA A 45 -7.03 -3.87 -1.26
N ASN A 46 -7.97 -3.44 -2.11
CA ASN A 46 -8.39 -2.04 -2.17
C ASN A 46 -8.98 -1.60 -0.83
N GLU A 47 -9.79 -2.47 -0.22
CA GLU A 47 -10.51 -2.23 1.02
C GLU A 47 -9.54 -2.06 2.20
N ASP A 48 -8.47 -2.87 2.24
CA ASP A 48 -7.41 -2.77 3.22
C ASP A 48 -6.59 -1.49 3.06
N ALA A 49 -6.30 -1.08 1.83
CA ALA A 49 -5.64 0.19 1.55
C ALA A 49 -6.51 1.38 2.00
N PHE A 50 -7.82 1.34 1.75
CA PHE A 50 -8.74 2.38 2.22
C PHE A 50 -8.84 2.41 3.75
N ALA A 51 -8.97 1.25 4.38
CA ALA A 51 -9.01 1.13 5.83
C ALA A 51 -7.72 1.67 6.47
N GLY A 52 -6.56 1.34 5.91
CA GLY A 52 -5.27 1.87 6.34
C GLY A 52 -5.20 3.39 6.24
N GLY A 53 -5.63 3.97 5.11
CA GLY A 53 -5.65 5.42 4.93
C GLY A 53 -6.59 6.13 5.92
N LYS A 54 -7.80 5.60 6.11
CA LYS A 54 -8.78 6.11 7.10
C LYS A 54 -8.24 6.00 8.54
N LEU A 55 -7.48 4.94 8.86
CA LEU A 55 -6.89 4.74 10.18
C LEU A 55 -5.88 5.85 10.54
N VAL A 56 -5.01 6.24 9.61
CA VAL A 56 -4.06 7.35 9.81
C VAL A 56 -4.80 8.65 10.08
N GLY A 57 -5.79 8.98 9.25
CA GLY A 57 -6.57 10.21 9.43
C GLY A 57 -7.29 10.24 10.78
N LYS A 58 -7.81 9.10 11.23
CA LYS A 58 -8.55 8.98 12.49
C LYS A 58 -7.65 9.04 13.74
N ASN A 59 -6.51 8.37 13.72
CA ASN A 59 -5.68 8.19 14.92
C ASN A 59 -4.54 9.21 15.01
N GLU A 60 -3.97 9.61 13.88
CA GLU A 60 -2.78 10.48 13.82
C GLU A 60 -3.11 11.90 13.34
N GLY A 61 -4.33 12.15 12.86
CA GLY A 61 -4.76 13.45 12.35
C GLY A 61 -4.12 13.85 11.02
N VAL A 62 -3.53 12.90 10.29
CA VAL A 62 -2.87 13.13 8.99
C VAL A 62 -3.69 12.51 7.87
N LEU A 63 -4.12 13.32 6.91
CA LEU A 63 -4.81 12.84 5.71
C LEU A 63 -3.79 12.38 4.68
N VAL A 64 -3.88 11.12 4.26
CA VAL A 64 -2.96 10.48 3.31
C VAL A 64 -3.71 9.88 2.12
N GLY A 65 -3.02 9.68 0.99
CA GLY A 65 -3.60 9.01 -0.16
C GLY A 65 -3.74 7.48 -0.01
N ILE A 66 -4.27 6.86 -1.06
CA ILE A 66 -4.65 5.43 -1.05
C ILE A 66 -3.42 4.51 -0.96
N SER A 67 -2.33 4.84 -1.68
CA SER A 67 -1.09 4.06 -1.64
C SER A 67 -0.39 4.12 -0.28
N SER A 68 -0.49 5.24 0.44
CA SER A 68 -0.06 5.37 1.84
C SER A 68 -0.79 4.40 2.75
N GLY A 69 -2.12 4.26 2.56
CA GLY A 69 -2.93 3.30 3.29
C GLY A 69 -2.53 1.85 3.01
N ALA A 70 -2.22 1.52 1.75
CA ALA A 70 -1.71 0.20 1.38
C ALA A 70 -0.35 -0.10 2.05
N ALA A 71 0.56 0.88 2.02
CA ALA A 71 1.88 0.76 2.62
C ALA A 71 1.78 0.59 4.15
N LEU A 72 0.90 1.35 4.82
CA LEU A 72 0.65 1.18 6.25
C LEU A 72 0.08 -0.20 6.57
N HIS A 73 -0.94 -0.64 5.83
CA HIS A 73 -1.54 -1.96 6.07
C HIS A 73 -0.48 -3.06 6.00
N ALA A 74 0.31 -3.06 4.93
CA ALA A 74 1.39 -4.03 4.75
C ALA A 74 2.44 -3.96 5.88
N ALA A 75 2.76 -2.76 6.36
CA ALA A 75 3.68 -2.57 7.48
C ALA A 75 3.11 -3.07 8.82
N ILE A 76 1.82 -2.88 9.07
CA ILE A 76 1.13 -3.42 10.26
C ILE A 76 1.15 -4.95 10.23
N GLU A 77 0.86 -5.57 9.07
CA GLU A 77 0.93 -7.02 8.92
C GLU A 77 2.36 -7.54 9.12
N LEU A 78 3.36 -6.82 8.62
CA LEU A 78 4.77 -7.15 8.86
C LEU A 78 5.14 -7.02 10.35
N ALA A 79 4.65 -5.98 11.03
CA ALA A 79 4.91 -5.71 12.45
C ALA A 79 4.30 -6.77 13.38
N LYS A 80 3.19 -7.40 12.99
CA LYS A 80 2.56 -8.49 13.73
C LYS A 80 3.35 -9.79 13.72
N ARG A 81 4.33 -9.94 12.82
CA ARG A 81 5.12 -11.17 12.73
C ARG A 81 6.07 -11.28 13.93
N PRO A 82 6.15 -12.45 14.61
CA PRO A 82 6.99 -12.60 15.81
C PRO A 82 8.46 -12.23 15.60
N GLU A 83 9.02 -12.54 14.42
CA GLU A 83 10.40 -12.21 14.08
C GLU A 83 10.69 -10.71 13.98
N ASN A 84 9.65 -9.86 13.96
CA ASN A 84 9.76 -8.41 13.90
C ASN A 84 9.46 -7.71 15.23
N GLU A 85 9.22 -8.46 16.30
CA GLU A 85 9.04 -7.89 17.64
C GLU A 85 10.24 -7.00 18.03
N GLY A 86 9.94 -5.78 18.50
CA GLY A 86 10.94 -4.79 18.91
C GLY A 86 11.74 -4.15 17.77
N LYS A 87 11.48 -4.48 16.50
CA LYS A 87 12.14 -3.83 15.35
C LYS A 87 11.44 -2.53 14.96
N ASN A 88 12.19 -1.67 14.28
CA ASN A 88 11.67 -0.44 13.70
C ASN A 88 11.31 -0.67 12.23
N ILE A 89 10.04 -0.39 11.87
CA ILE A 89 9.55 -0.43 10.50
C ILE A 89 9.26 1.01 10.06
N VAL A 90 9.85 1.42 8.94
CA VAL A 90 9.65 2.75 8.34
C VAL A 90 8.84 2.59 7.05
N VAL A 91 7.85 3.45 6.87
CA VAL A 91 6.91 3.39 5.74
C VAL A 91 6.80 4.77 5.10
N LEU A 92 6.76 4.82 3.77
CA LEU A 92 6.57 6.05 3.01
C LEU A 92 5.08 6.29 2.74
N PHE A 93 4.61 7.50 3.04
CA PHE A 93 3.29 8.00 2.62
C PHE A 93 3.50 8.97 1.44
N PRO A 94 3.27 8.54 0.19
CA PRO A 94 3.75 9.29 -0.97
C PRO A 94 3.04 10.63 -1.20
N ASP A 95 1.80 10.77 -0.74
CA ASP A 95 0.98 11.97 -0.97
C ASP A 95 -0.11 12.22 0.08
N THR A 96 -0.71 13.42 -0.04
CA THR A 96 -1.75 13.95 0.85
C THR A 96 -3.15 13.47 0.46
N GLY A 97 -4.02 13.26 1.45
CA GLY A 97 -5.37 12.73 1.25
C GLY A 97 -6.38 13.69 0.62
N ASP A 98 -6.14 15.00 0.65
CA ASP A 98 -7.00 16.03 0.07
C ASP A 98 -7.24 15.86 -1.44
N ARG A 99 -6.27 15.25 -2.15
CA ARG A 99 -6.39 14.92 -3.59
C ARG A 99 -7.41 13.82 -3.88
N TYR A 100 -7.86 13.10 -2.86
CA TYR A 100 -8.66 11.89 -2.99
C TYR A 100 -10.10 12.03 -2.49
N LEU A 101 -10.56 13.24 -2.16
CA LEU A 101 -11.90 13.49 -1.61
C LEU A 101 -13.05 13.02 -2.51
N SER A 102 -12.82 12.87 -3.81
CA SER A 102 -13.80 12.35 -4.79
C SER A 102 -13.71 10.84 -5.02
N THR A 103 -12.86 10.13 -4.27
CA THR A 103 -12.59 8.69 -4.46
C THR A 103 -13.20 7.85 -3.34
N PRO A 104 -13.29 6.52 -3.51
CA PRO A 104 -13.81 5.62 -2.46
C PRO A 104 -13.07 5.68 -1.11
N LEU A 105 -11.86 6.25 -1.05
CA LEU A 105 -11.14 6.47 0.21
C LEU A 105 -11.91 7.38 1.17
N PHE A 106 -12.65 8.36 0.64
CA PHE A 106 -13.46 9.30 1.41
C PHE A 106 -14.96 9.19 1.12
N ALA A 107 -15.37 8.17 0.35
CA ALA A 107 -16.77 7.79 0.29
C ALA A 107 -17.16 7.07 1.59
N ASP A 108 -18.37 7.35 2.06
CA ASP A 108 -18.99 6.73 3.23
C ASP A 108 -19.17 5.21 3.03
#